data_AF-D8GQR0-F1
#
_entry.id   AF-D8GQR0-F1
#
_cell.length_a   1.000
_cell.length_b   1.000
_cell.length_c   1.000
_cell.angle_alpha   90.00
_cell.angle_beta   90.00
_cell.angle_gamma   90.00
#
_symmetry.space_group_name_H-M   'P 1'
#
loop_
_entity.id
_entity.type
_entity.pdbx_description
1 polymer ?
#
loop_
_entity_poly.entity_id
_entity_poly.type
_entity_poly.pdbx_seq_one_letter_code
_entity_poly.pdbx_strand_id
1 'polypeptide(L)' 'MFNIEAAKGYSKLDDKDEELFKRFCKKFYKSWEHPEDHAPTFVKRMGSKYLKVILSDGDWLHILKDGSWY' A
#
# COMPACT_ATOMS: atom_id res chain seq x y z
N MET A 1 9.84 -4.54 -11.12
CA MET A 1 8.43 -4.88 -10.84
C MET A 1 8.33 -5.08 -9.34
N PHE A 2 7.58 -4.22 -8.64
CA PHE A 2 7.51 -4.27 -7.17
C PHE A 2 6.79 -5.53 -6.70
N ASN A 3 7.36 -6.22 -5.70
CA ASN A 3 6.76 -7.41 -5.11
C ASN A 3 5.84 -7.02 -3.95
N ILE A 4 4.58 -6.73 -4.27
CA ILE A 4 3.49 -6.48 -3.32
C ILE A 4 3.34 -7.53 -2.24
N GLU A 5 3.65 -8.79 -2.55
CA GLU A 5 3.52 -9.91 -1.59
C GLU A 5 4.60 -9.88 -0.51
N ALA A 6 5.70 -9.15 -0.74
CA ALA A 6 6.74 -8.94 0.26
C ALA A 6 6.32 -7.96 1.37
N ALA A 7 5.25 -7.16 1.15
CA ALA A 7 4.76 -6.24 2.15
C ALA A 7 4.19 -7.01 3.35
N LYS A 8 4.76 -6.77 4.53
CA LYS A 8 4.35 -7.45 5.76
C LYS A 8 2.88 -7.13 6.06
N GLY A 9 2.07 -8.17 6.22
CA GLY A 9 0.64 -8.05 6.46
C GLY A 9 -0.23 -8.15 5.21
N TYR A 10 0.36 -8.17 4.01
CA TYR A 10 -0.36 -8.40 2.75
C TYR A 10 -1.14 -9.72 2.78
N SER A 11 -0.51 -10.81 3.22
CA SER A 11 -1.13 -12.14 3.36
C SER A 11 -2.28 -12.22 4.38
N LYS A 12 -2.56 -11.14 5.11
CA LYS A 12 -3.68 -11.05 6.06
C LYS A 12 -4.84 -10.21 5.53
N LEU A 13 -4.71 -9.65 4.33
CA LEU A 13 -5.78 -8.90 3.68
C LEU A 13 -6.81 -9.86 3.08
N ASP A 14 -8.07 -9.42 3.03
CA ASP A 14 -9.09 -10.09 2.23
C ASP A 14 -8.97 -9.69 0.75
N ASP A 15 -9.63 -10.42 -0.15
CA ASP A 15 -9.55 -10.22 -1.60
C ASP A 15 -9.79 -8.77 -2.04
N LYS A 16 -10.70 -8.03 -1.38
CA LYS A 16 -11.00 -6.63 -1.74
C LYS A 16 -9.86 -5.71 -1.33
N ASP A 17 -9.28 -5.96 -0.17
CA ASP A 17 -8.18 -5.19 0.37
C ASP A 17 -6.87 -5.46 -0.37
N GLU A 18 -6.67 -6.70 -0.82
CA GLU A 18 -5.58 -7.04 -1.74
C GLU A 18 -5.69 -6.28 -3.06
N GLU A 19 -6.88 -6.28 -3.69
CA GLU A 19 -7.10 -5.55 -4.94
C GLU A 19 -6.88 -4.04 -4.75
N LEU A 20 -7.35 -3.49 -3.63
CA LEU A 20 -7.15 -2.09 -3.28
C LEU A 20 -5.66 -1.76 -3.12
N PHE A 21 -4.92 -2.60 -2.42
CA PHE A 21 -3.48 -2.42 -2.22
C PHE A 21 -2.72 -2.54 -3.55
N LYS A 22 -3.06 -3.50 -4.42
CA LYS A 22 -2.51 -3.62 -5.78
C LYS A 22 -2.73 -2.34 -6.59
N ARG A 23 -3.93 -1.78 -6.53
CA ARG A 23 -4.29 -0.53 -7.23
C ARG A 23 -3.50 0.66 -6.69
N PHE A 24 -3.36 0.75 -5.37
CA PHE A 24 -2.51 1.74 -4.72
C PHE A 24 -1.06 1.62 -5.20
N CYS A 25 -0.43 0.45 -5.10
CA CYS A 25 0.96 0.26 -5.52
C CYS A 25 1.16 0.65 -6.98
N LYS A 26 0.26 0.27 -7.88
CA LYS A 26 0.34 0.67 -9.30
C LYS A 26 0.31 2.19 -9.48
N LYS A 27 -0.54 2.91 -8.75
CA LYS A 27 -0.60 4.39 -8.80
C LYS A 27 0.62 5.01 -8.13
N PHE A 28 1.05 4.49 -6.98
CA PHE A 28 2.20 4.93 -6.21
C PHE A 28 3.48 4.89 -7.04
N TYR A 29 3.82 3.73 -7.61
CA TYR A 29 4.99 3.54 -8.46
C TYR A 29 4.96 4.35 -9.77
N LYS A 30 3.80 4.87 -10.17
CA LYS A 30 3.65 5.76 -11.33
C LYS A 30 3.74 7.24 -10.96
N SER A 31 3.40 7.60 -9.72
CA SER A 31 3.29 9.00 -9.29
C SER A 31 4.58 9.54 -8.67
N TRP A 32 5.44 8.66 -8.17
CA TRP A 32 6.71 9.02 -7.55
C TRP A 32 7.85 8.90 -8.57
N GLU A 33 8.80 9.84 -8.51
CA GLU A 33 9.99 9.85 -9.36
C GLU A 33 10.97 8.73 -8.96
N HIS A 34 11.12 8.50 -7.65
CA HIS A 34 11.93 7.42 -7.06
C HIS A 34 11.11 6.58 -6.06
N PRO A 35 10.21 5.71 -6.55
CA PRO A 35 9.31 4.92 -5.68
C PRO A 35 10.03 3.79 -4.93
N GLU A 36 11.28 3.49 -5.25
CA GLU A 36 12.11 2.49 -4.59
C GLU A 36 12.60 2.95 -3.21
N ASP A 37 12.86 4.24 -3.03
CA ASP A 37 13.25 4.83 -1.73
C ASP A 37 12.07 4.86 -0.73
N HIS A 38 10.85 4.86 -1.27
CA HIS A 38 9.59 4.93 -0.52
C HIS A 38 8.75 3.64 -0.70
N ALA A 39 9.39 2.49 -0.85
CA ALA A 39 8.71 1.24 -1.13
C ALA A 39 7.75 0.82 0.00
N PRO A 40 6.51 0.38 -0.30
CA PRO A 40 5.59 -0.14 0.71
C PRO A 40 6.15 -1.38 1.42
N THR A 41 6.44 -1.31 2.71
CA THR A 41 7.02 -2.42 3.48
C THR A 41 6.00 -3.14 4.37
N PHE A 42 4.91 -2.47 4.73
CA PHE A 42 3.88 -3.02 5.59
C PHE A 42 2.49 -2.53 5.18
N VAL A 43 1.50 -3.39 5.27
CA VAL A 43 0.08 -3.05 5.04
C VAL A 43 -0.80 -3.67 6.12
N LYS A 44 -1.77 -2.90 6.60
CA LYS A 44 -2.76 -3.37 7.58
C LYS A 44 -4.09 -2.66 7.41
N ARG A 45 -5.16 -3.44 7.48
CA ARG A 45 -6.53 -2.92 7.57
C ARG A 45 -6.80 -2.29 8.93
N MET A 46 -7.16 -1.00 8.92
CA MET A 46 -7.53 -0.24 10.10
C MET A 46 -9.05 -0.18 10.21
N GLY A 47 -9.63 -1.25 10.77
CA GLY A 47 -11.07 -1.41 10.91
C GLY A 47 -11.80 -1.42 9.57
N SER A 48 -12.95 -0.75 9.48
CA SER A 48 -13.75 -0.64 8.24
C SER A 48 -13.41 0.60 7.40
N LYS A 49 -12.45 1.42 7.82
CA LYS A 49 -12.23 2.76 7.26
C LYS A 49 -11.21 2.79 6.13
N TYR A 50 -10.01 2.24 6.32
CA TYR A 50 -8.89 2.40 5.38
C TYR A 50 -7.81 1.31 5.53
N LEU A 51 -6.92 1.19 4.53
CA LEU A 51 -5.66 0.46 4.67
C LEU A 51 -4.56 1.43 5.09
N LYS A 52 -3.85 1.09 6.17
CA LYS A 52 -2.61 1.76 6.55
C LYS A 52 -1.45 1.07 5.85
N VAL A 53 -0.64 1.84 5.14
CA VAL A 53 0.60 1.38 4.51
C VAL A 53 1.77 2.09 5.16
N ILE A 54 2.85 1.38 5.47
CA ILE A 54 4.12 1.97 5.93
C ILE A 54 5.15 1.78 4.82
N LEU A 55 5.91 2.82 4.54
CA LEU A 55 6.94 2.88 3.52
C LEU A 55 8.32 2.55 4.12
N SER A 56 9.34 2.33 3.29
CA SER A 56 10.70 1.99 3.72
C SER A 56 11.40 3.12 4.48
N ASP A 57 11.05 4.35 4.18
CA ASP A 57 11.55 5.58 4.81
C ASP A 57 10.91 5.88 6.18
N GLY A 58 9.94 5.06 6.60
CA GLY A 58 9.27 5.17 7.89
C GLY A 58 7.98 6.01 7.87
N ASP A 59 7.69 6.68 6.75
CA ASP A 59 6.40 7.32 6.52
C ASP A 59 5.28 6.30 6.35
N TRP A 60 4.05 6.79 6.51
CA TRP A 60 2.87 5.95 6.39
C TRP A 60 1.72 6.70 5.73
N LEU A 61 0.93 5.95 4.98
CA LEU A 61 -0.13 6.47 4.12
C LEU A 61 -1.48 5.85 4.46
N HIS A 62 -2.53 6.66 4.33
CA HIS A 62 -3.92 6.22 4.42
C HIS A 62 -4.48 5.94 3.03
N ILE A 63 -4.71 4.67 2.70
CA ILE A 63 -5.32 4.30 1.42
C ILE A 63 -6.84 4.40 1.51
N LEU A 64 -7.41 5.25 0.67
CA LEU A 64 -8.85 5.38 0.45
C LEU A 64 -9.37 4.28 -0.48
N LYS A 65 -10.68 4.04 -0.48
CA LYS A 65 -11.34 2.98 -1.27
C LYS A 65 -11.13 3.08 -2.79
N ASP A 66 -10.81 4.26 -3.31
CA ASP A 66 -10.53 4.48 -4.73
C ASP A 66 -9.03 4.26 -5.10
N GLY A 67 -8.20 3.93 -4.10
CA GLY A 67 -6.76 3.72 -4.22
C GLY A 67 -5.95 5.02 -4.20
N SER A 68 -6.56 6.15 -3.86
CA SER A 68 -5.82 7.39 -3.52
C SER A 68 -5.32 7.36 -2.09
N TRP A 69 -4.35 8.20 -1.75
CA TRP A 69 -3.72 8.21 -0.43
C TRP A 69 -3.42 9.63 0.07
N TYR A 70 -3.29 9.77 1.40
CA TYR A 70 -2.84 10.97 2.11
C TYR A 70 -2.13 10.60 3.42
#